data_AF-A0A924IWN8-F1
#
_entry.id   AF-A0A924IWN8-F1
#
_cell.length_a   1.000
_cell.length_b   1.000
_cell.length_c   1.000
_cell.angle_alpha   90.00
_cell.angle_beta   90.00
_cell.angle_gamma   90.00
#
_symmetry.space_group_name_H-M   'P 1'
#
loop_
_entity.id
_entity.type
_entity.pdbx_description
1 polymer ?
#
loop_
_entity_poly.entity_id
_entity_poly.type
_entity_poly.pdbx_seq_one_letter_code
_entity_poly.pdbx_strand_id
1 'polypeptide(L)' 'MMTLHPQYITDTAGEKLVVLSISEFNSIMDELDAVEDVRLYHEAKKQDDGERIPMAEVLKKLDTNRKIMDK' A
#
# COMPACT_ATOMS: atom_id res chain seq x y z
N MET A 1 6.82 16.93 8.76
CA MET A 1 5.60 17.54 8.19
C MET A 1 5.88 17.84 6.74
N MET A 2 5.06 17.27 5.85
CA MET A 2 5.15 17.56 4.43
C MET A 2 4.71 18.99 4.15
N THR A 3 5.50 19.73 3.37
CA THR A 3 5.14 21.06 2.89
C THR A 3 4.55 20.91 1.48
N LEU A 4 3.29 21.28 1.32
CA LEU A 4 2.55 21.19 0.06
C LEU A 4 2.27 22.58 -0.49
N HIS A 5 2.32 22.73 -1.81
CA HIS A 5 2.01 23.95 -2.54
C HIS A 5 0.85 23.74 -3.52
N PRO A 6 -0.36 23.46 -3.03
CA PRO A 6 -1.50 23.20 -3.89
C PRO A 6 -1.91 24.44 -4.68
N GLN A 7 -2.24 24.25 -5.96
CA GLN A 7 -2.96 25.23 -6.76
C GLN A 7 -4.41 24.80 -6.92
N TYR A 8 -5.33 25.75 -6.84
CA TYR A 8 -6.76 25.50 -6.96
C TYR A 8 -7.27 26.04 -8.29
N ILE A 9 -7.94 25.19 -9.07
CA ILE A 9 -8.59 25.58 -10.31
C ILE A 9 -10.08 25.24 -10.23
N THR A 10 -10.92 26.03 -10.88
CA THR A 10 -12.34 25.71 -11.03
C THR A 10 -12.57 25.26 -12.46
N ASP A 11 -13.22 24.12 -12.65
CA ASP A 11 -13.55 23.63 -13.99
C ASP A 11 -14.76 24.36 -14.59
N THR A 12 -15.16 23.98 -15.81
CA THR A 12 -16.30 24.59 -16.50
C THR A 12 -17.65 24.24 -15.88
N ALA A 13 -17.73 23.19 -15.06
CA ALA A 13 -18.92 22.79 -14.31
C ALA A 13 -19.02 23.51 -12.95
N GLY A 14 -17.97 24.21 -12.52
CA GLY A 14 -17.89 24.90 -11.23
C GLY A 14 -17.19 24.08 -10.13
N GLU A 15 -16.64 22.91 -10.45
CA GLU A 15 -15.97 22.04 -9.51
C GLU A 15 -14.56 22.53 -9.19
N LYS A 16 -14.18 22.49 -7.91
CA LYS A 16 -12.83 22.88 -7.46
C LYS A 16 -11.88 21.69 -7.52
N LEU A 17 -10.81 21.83 -8.30
CA LEU A 17 -9.75 20.84 -8.43
C LEU A 17 -8.47 21.34 -7.74
N VAL A 18 -7.65 20.38 -7.29
CA VAL A 18 -6.35 20.63 -6.67
C VAL A 18 -5.25 20.10 -7.58
N VAL A 19 -4.28 20.96 -7.90
CA VAL A 19 -3.11 20.61 -8.70
C VAL A 19 -1.88 20.62 -7.79
N LEU A 20 -1.12 19.53 -7.85
CA LEU A 20 0.12 19.33 -7.12
C LEU A 20 1.23 18.97 -8.11
N SER A 21 2.48 19.22 -7.72
CA SER A 21 3.60 18.62 -8.44
C SER A 21 3.57 17.09 -8.25
N ILE A 22 4.13 16.36 -9.22
CA ILE A 22 4.23 14.89 -9.13
C ILE A 22 4.97 14.47 -7.85
N SER A 23 6.01 15.21 -7.46
CA SER A 23 6.76 14.93 -6.23
C SER A 23 5.87 15.05 -4.99
N GLU A 24 5.07 16.10 -4.90
CA GLU A 24 4.17 16.30 -3.75
C GLU A 24 3.07 15.25 -3.71
N PHE A 25 2.51 14.88 -4.87
CA PHE A 25 1.53 13.80 -4.95
C PHE A 25 2.13 12.45 -4.50
N ASN A 26 3.32 12.10 -5.01
CA ASN A 26 3.98 10.85 -4.63
C ASN A 26 4.28 10.81 -3.13
N SER A 27 4.76 11.92 -2.55
CA SER A 27 5.01 11.98 -1.11
C SER A 27 3.71 11.83 -0.28
N ILE A 28 2.55 12.30 -0.78
CA ILE A 28 1.26 11.99 -0.13
C ILE A 28 0.98 10.49 -0.20
N MET A 29 1.19 9.86 -1.36
CA MET A 29 0.93 8.43 -1.52
C MET A 29 1.84 7.58 -0.62
N ASP A 30 3.13 7.91 -0.53
CA ASP A 30 4.08 7.20 0.33
C ASP A 30 3.65 7.23 1.81
N GLU A 31 3.15 8.37 2.29
CA GLU A 31 2.65 8.51 3.66
C GLU A 31 1.34 7.73 3.88
N LEU A 32 0.45 7.68 2.87
CA LEU A 32 -0.77 6.89 2.93
C LEU A 32 -0.45 5.39 2.99
N ASP A 33 0.49 4.92 2.17
CA ASP A 33 0.94 3.52 2.17
C ASP A 33 1.55 3.14 3.52
N ALA A 34 2.37 4.03 4.11
CA ALA A 34 2.93 3.79 5.44
C ALA A 34 1.85 3.64 6.53
N VAL A 35 0.77 4.42 6.46
CA VAL A 35 -0.37 4.29 7.38
C VAL A 35 -1.13 2.98 7.13
N GLU A 36 -1.30 2.59 5.87
CA GLU A 36 -1.92 1.32 5.52
C GLU A 36 -1.09 0.12 6.02
N ASP A 37 0.24 0.15 5.88
CA ASP A 37 1.13 -0.88 6.40
C ASP A 37 0.97 -1.07 7.90
N VAL A 38 0.85 0.02 8.66
CA VAL A 38 0.58 -0.02 10.11
C VAL A 38 -0.78 -0.67 10.39
N ARG A 39 -1.82 -0.30 9.63
CA ARG A 39 -3.16 -0.89 9.77
C ARG A 39 -3.12 -2.39 9.50
N LEU A 40 -2.50 -2.81 8.39
CA LEU A 40 -2.37 -4.21 7.99
C LEU A 40 -1.55 -5.01 9.01
N TYR A 41 -0.47 -4.43 9.55
CA TYR A 41 0.29 -5.06 10.62
C TYR A 41 -0.57 -5.31 11.85
N HIS A 42 -1.37 -4.32 12.28
CA HIS A 42 -2.26 -4.50 13.42
C HIS A 42 -3.34 -5.56 13.17
N GLU A 43 -3.92 -5.61 11.98
CA GLU A 43 -4.90 -6.63 11.60
C GLU A 43 -4.29 -8.03 11.59
N ALA A 44 -3.13 -8.20 10.96
CA ALA A 44 -2.39 -9.45 10.96
C ALA A 44 -2.01 -9.87 12.39
N LYS A 45 -1.55 -8.93 13.22
CA LYS A 45 -1.14 -9.21 14.59
C LYS A 45 -2.31 -9.61 15.50
N LYS A 46 -3.52 -9.14 15.25
CA LYS A 46 -4.72 -9.59 15.98
C LYS A 46 -5.08 -11.05 15.69
N GLN A 47 -4.77 -11.52 14.48
CA GLN A 47 -5.03 -12.88 14.03
C GLN A 47 -3.83 -13.82 14.26
N ASP A 48 -2.70 -13.28 14.71
CA ASP A 48 -1.47 -14.03 15.00
C ASP A 48 -1.64 -14.91 16.25
N ASP A 49 -1.66 -16.22 16.04
CA ASP A 49 -1.68 -17.25 17.10
C ASP A 49 -0.28 -17.60 17.64
N GLY A 50 0.76 -16.96 17.10
CA GLY A 50 2.15 -17.20 17.47
C GLY A 50 2.80 -18.37 16.73
N GLU A 51 2.08 -19.10 15.87
CA GLU A 51 2.66 -20.16 15.07
C GLU A 51 3.64 -19.61 14.02
N ARG A 52 4.77 -20.28 13.86
CA ARG A 52 5.82 -19.87 12.90
C ARG A 52 6.16 -21.06 12.03
N ILE A 53 6.10 -20.85 10.72
CA ILE A 53 6.47 -21.85 9.73
C ILE A 53 7.91 -21.58 9.29
N PRO A 54 8.80 -22.58 9.26
CA PRO A 54 10.16 -22.41 8.73
C PRO A 54 10.13 -21.91 7.29
N MET A 55 11.01 -20.96 6.95
CA MET A 55 11.07 -20.38 5.60
C MET A 55 11.23 -21.45 4.51
N ALA A 56 12.00 -22.51 4.77
CA ALA A 56 12.18 -23.63 3.86
C ALA A 56 10.85 -24.35 3.52
N GLU A 57 9.93 -24.45 4.48
CA GLU A 57 8.61 -25.05 4.26
C GLU A 57 7.70 -24.12 3.46
N VAL A 58 7.76 -22.81 3.71
CA VAL A 58 7.04 -21.79 2.92
C VAL A 58 7.46 -21.82 1.45
N LEU A 59 8.77 -21.82 1.19
CA LEU A 59 9.32 -21.88 -0.17
C LEU A 59 8.86 -23.14 -0.91
N LYS A 60 8.87 -24.31 -0.24
CA LYS A 60 8.37 -25.57 -0.82
C LYS A 60 6.88 -25.50 -1.18
N LYS A 61 6.05 -24.87 -0.34
CA LYS A 61 4.61 -24.67 -0.60
C LYS A 61 4.40 -23.76 -1.82
N LEU A 62 5.15 -22.67 -1.93
CA LEU A 62 5.06 -21.74 -3.07
C LEU A 62 5.49 -22.37 -4.40
N ASP A 63 6.59 -23.13 -4.41
CA ASP A 63 7.06 -23.82 -5.61
C ASP A 63 6.10 -24.92 -6.09
N THR A 64 5.42 -25.58 -5.15
CA THR A 64 4.40 -26.58 -5.47
C THR A 64 3.17 -25.94 -6.12
N ASN A 65 2.73 -24.78 -5.62
CA ASN A 65 1.61 -24.04 -6.19
C ASN A 65 1.90 -23.51 -7.60
N ARG A 66 3.12 -23.01 -7.86
CA ARG A 66 3.53 -22.57 -9.21
C ARG A 66 3.48 -23.71 -10.23
N LYS A 67 3.94 -24.92 -9.85
CA LYS A 67 3.89 -26.11 -10.72
C LYS A 67 2.48 -26.62 -11.02
N ILE A 68 1.49 -26.26 -10.20
CA ILE A 68 0.08 -26.64 -10.41
C ILE A 68 -0.60 -25.67 -11.39
N MET A 69 -0.20 -24.39 -11.41
CA MET A 69 -0.74 -23.39 -12.34
C MET A 69 -0.21 -23.54 -13.78
N ASP A 70 0.95 -24.17 -13.96
CA ASP A 70 1.57 -24.43 -15.27
C ASP A 70 1.11 -25.76 -15.93
N LYS A 71 0.07 -26.43 -15.39
CA LYS A 71 -0.54 -27.66 -15.94
C LYS A 71 -2.00 -27.43 -16.31
#